data_AF-A0A7J4S785-F1
#
_entry.id   AF-A0A7J4S785-F1
#
_cell.length_a   1.000
_cell.length_b   1.000
_cell.length_c   1.000
_cell.angle_alpha   90.00
_cell.angle_beta   90.00
_cell.angle_gamma   90.00
#
_symmetry.space_group_name_H-M   'P 1'
#
loop_
_entity.id
_entity.type
_entity.pdbx_description
1 polymer ?
#
loop_
_entity_poly.entity_id
_entity_poly.type
_entity_poly.pdbx_seq_one_letter_code
_entity_poly.pdbx_strand_id
1 'polypeptide(L)' 'MPGLGSLLDPTTGLWSVSFADRGLQTQTLRLPGLTAAVTVVRDVMGVPHIYASNASDGWFALGFVHAQDRL' A
#
# COMPACT_ATOMS: atom_id res chain seq x y z
N MET A 1 11.66 -20.55 29.24
CA MET A 1 10.57 -20.24 28.30
C MET A 1 10.01 -18.87 28.68
N PRO A 2 9.87 -17.90 27.76
CA PRO A 2 9.34 -16.58 28.10
C PRO A 2 7.88 -16.71 28.58
N GLY A 3 7.50 -15.94 29.60
CA GLY A 3 6.14 -15.92 30.13
C GLY A 3 5.19 -15.13 29.23
N LEU A 4 3.97 -15.61 29.05
CA LEU A 4 2.93 -15.04 28.15
C LEU A 4 2.57 -13.56 28.43
N GLY A 5 3.10 -12.94 29.49
CA GLY A 5 2.83 -11.55 29.88
C GLY A 5 3.45 -10.48 28.97
N SER A 6 4.60 -10.74 28.34
CA SER A 6 5.24 -9.75 27.44
C SER A 6 4.51 -9.59 26.10
N LEU A 7 3.62 -10.52 25.76
CA LEU A 7 2.86 -10.47 24.51
C LEU A 7 1.73 -9.44 24.55
N LEU A 8 1.20 -9.14 25.74
CA LEU A 8 0.05 -8.25 25.95
C LEU A 8 0.45 -6.83 26.41
N ASP A 9 1.75 -6.56 26.57
CA ASP A 9 2.23 -5.24 26.93
C ASP A 9 1.99 -4.25 25.77
N PRO A 10 1.24 -3.14 25.97
CA PRO A 10 0.95 -2.20 24.90
C PRO A 10 2.18 -1.40 24.44
N THR A 11 3.24 -1.34 25.25
CA THR A 11 4.46 -0.56 24.96
C THR A 11 5.57 -1.39 24.33
N THR A 12 5.59 -2.71 24.55
CA THR A 12 6.66 -3.61 24.08
C THR A 12 6.15 -4.93 23.47
N GLY A 13 4.84 -5.16 23.44
CA GLY A 13 4.23 -6.42 23.04
C GLY A 13 3.90 -6.54 21.56
N LEU A 14 3.30 -7.68 21.20
CA LEU A 14 3.07 -8.14 19.82
C LEU A 14 2.16 -7.20 19.02
N TRP A 15 1.34 -6.38 19.67
CA TRP A 15 0.51 -5.37 19.00
C TRP A 15 1.34 -4.23 18.39
N SER A 16 2.56 -3.97 18.89
CA SER A 16 3.44 -2.92 18.36
C SER A 16 3.97 -3.24 16.95
N VAL A 17 4.13 -4.53 16.61
CA VAL A 17 4.60 -4.95 15.28
C VAL A 17 3.52 -4.91 14.20
N SER A 18 2.24 -4.78 14.55
CA SER A 18 1.13 -4.72 13.57
C SER A 18 1.02 -3.37 12.85
N PHE A 19 1.67 -2.32 13.37
CA PHE A 19 1.70 -0.99 12.75
C PHE A 19 3.05 -0.63 12.15
N ALA A 20 4.10 -1.41 12.47
CA ALA A 20 5.47 -1.11 12.10
C ALA A 20 5.88 -1.64 10.71
N ASP A 21 5.10 -2.53 10.09
CA ASP A 21 5.49 -3.23 8.86
C ASP A 21 4.80 -2.71 7.58
N ARG A 22 4.43 -1.42 7.52
CA ARG A 22 4.26 -0.75 6.22
C ARG A 22 5.61 -0.27 5.69
N GLY A 23 6.64 -1.13 5.71
CA GLY A 23 7.87 -0.88 4.96
C GLY A 23 7.53 -0.60 3.50
N LEU A 24 8.35 0.18 2.78
CA LEU A 24 8.16 0.59 1.38
C LEU A 24 7.73 -0.59 0.48
N GLN A 25 6.42 -0.86 0.41
CA GLN A 25 5.88 -2.00 -0.33
C GLN A 25 5.88 -1.63 -1.82
N THR A 26 6.94 -2.02 -2.52
CA THR A 26 6.96 -1.95 -3.97
C THR A 26 6.31 -3.21 -4.51
N GLN A 27 5.16 -3.06 -5.17
CA GLN A 27 4.47 -4.16 -5.83
C GLN A 27 4.34 -3.87 -7.32
N THR A 28 4.61 -4.88 -8.14
CA THR A 28 4.31 -4.85 -9.58
C THR A 28 3.14 -5.79 -9.85
N LEU A 29 2.08 -5.26 -10.44
CA LEU A 29 0.86 -6.00 -10.77
C LEU A 29 0.66 -5.97 -12.29
N ARG A 30 0.18 -7.09 -12.85
CA ARG A 30 -0.30 -7.16 -14.23
C ARG A 30 -1.81 -7.08 -14.20
N LEU A 31 -2.36 -6.00 -14.75
CA LEU A 31 -3.79 -5.74 -14.78
C LEU A 31 -4.29 -5.86 -16.23
N PRO A 32 -5.35 -6.66 -16.49
CA PRO A 32 -6.00 -6.63 -17.78
C PRO A 32 -6.61 -5.25 -18.02
N GLY A 33 -6.41 -4.70 -19.23
CA GLY A 33 -6.93 -3.39 -19.62
C GLY A 33 -5.90 -2.26 -19.63
N LEU A 34 -4.73 -2.43 -18.99
CA LEU A 34 -3.61 -1.51 -19.17
C LEU A 34 -2.93 -1.75 -20.52
N THR A 35 -2.76 -0.68 -21.29
CA THR A 35 -2.06 -0.73 -22.59
C THR A 35 -0.57 -0.39 -22.48
N ALA A 36 -0.20 0.36 -21.44
CA ALA A 36 1.18 0.69 -21.10
C ALA A 36 1.42 0.60 -19.58
N ALA A 37 2.68 0.68 -19.17
CA ALA A 37 3.04 0.68 -17.75
C ALA A 37 2.57 1.96 -17.05
N VAL A 38 2.03 1.81 -15.84
CA VAL A 38 1.65 2.90 -14.94
C VAL A 38 2.42 2.76 -13.64
N THR A 39 2.96 3.86 -13.14
CA THR A 39 3.66 3.92 -11.86
C THR A 39 2.84 4.72 -10.85
N VAL A 40 2.61 4.14 -9.67
CA VAL A 40 1.93 4.81 -8.56
C VAL A 40 2.91 4.94 -7.41
N VAL A 41 3.14 6.17 -6.95
CA VAL A 41 4.01 6.48 -5.82
C VAL A 41 3.18 7.13 -4.74
N ARG A 42 3.25 6.64 -3.50
CA ARG A 42 2.57 7.25 -2.37
C ARG A 42 3.55 8.09 -1.57
N ASP A 43 3.16 9.30 -1.23
CA ASP A 43 3.96 10.17 -0.38
C ASP A 43 3.89 9.75 1.10
N VAL A 44 4.53 10.55 1.97
CA VAL A 44 4.55 10.31 3.42
C VAL A 44 3.17 10.39 4.08
N MET A 45 2.21 11.07 3.46
CA MET A 45 0.82 11.16 3.93
C MET A 45 -0.07 10.08 3.29
N GLY A 46 0.49 9.22 2.44
CA GLY A 46 -0.22 8.16 1.72
C GLY A 46 -0.94 8.62 0.45
N VAL A 47 -0.75 9.87 0.03
CA VAL A 47 -1.39 10.45 -1.16
C VAL A 47 -0.77 9.83 -2.42
N PRO A 48 -1.57 9.25 -3.33
CA PRO A 48 -1.06 8.60 -4.53
C PRO A 48 -0.77 9.62 -5.66
N HIS A 49 0.44 9.55 -6.20
CA HIS A 49 0.87 10.21 -7.43
C HIS A 49 0.93 9.18 -8.57
N ILE A 50 0.14 9.39 -9.61
CA ILE A 50 -0.03 8.43 -10.72
C ILE A 50 0.66 8.98 -11.98
N TYR A 51 1.57 8.18 -12.53
CA TYR A 51 2.30 8.49 -13.77
C TYR A 51 1.93 7.47 -14.85
N ALA A 52 1.34 7.95 -15.94
CA ALA A 52 0.93 7.14 -17.08
C ALA A 52 1.35 7.82 -18.40
N SER A 53 1.63 7.02 -19.43
CA SER A 53 1.99 7.53 -20.76
C SER A 53 0.81 8.01 -21.58
N ASN A 54 -0.42 7.63 -21.20
CA ASN A 54 -1.65 8.00 -21.86
C ASN A 54 -2.78 8.21 -20.85
N ALA A 55 -3.80 8.97 -21.26
CA ALA A 55 -4.89 9.35 -20.38
C ALA A 55 -5.77 8.16 -19.96
N SER A 56 -6.05 7.21 -20.87
CA SER A 56 -6.91 6.05 -20.59
C SER A 56 -6.37 5.18 -19.46
N ASP A 57 -5.08 4.86 -19.50
CA ASP A 57 -4.42 4.07 -18.46
C ASP A 57 -4.33 4.85 -17.13
N GLY A 58 -4.17 6.18 -17.21
CA GLY A 58 -4.20 7.07 -16.05
C GLY A 58 -5.56 7.06 -15.33
N TRP A 59 -6.67 7.15 -16.09
CA TRP A 59 -8.02 7.06 -15.53
C TRP A 59 -8.31 5.68 -14.93
N PHE A 60 -7.87 4.61 -15.60
CA PHE A 60 -7.98 3.25 -15.07
C PHE A 60 -7.24 3.10 -13.74
N ALA A 61 -5.99 3.54 -13.68
CA ALA A 61 -5.19 3.50 -12.46
C ALA A 61 -5.78 4.37 -11.35
N LEU A 62 -6.35 5.53 -11.66
CA LEU A 62 -7.03 6.37 -10.67
C LEU A 62 -8.18 5.61 -9.99
N GLY A 63 -9.05 4.95 -10.77
CA GLY A 63 -10.14 4.15 -10.23
C GLY A 63 -9.64 2.96 -9.40
N PHE A 64 -8.60 2.28 -9.89
CA PHE A 64 -7.97 1.17 -9.17
C PHE A 64 -7.39 1.60 -7.81
N VAL A 65 -6.62 2.68 -7.77
CA VAL A 65 -6.04 3.23 -6.54
C VAL A 65 -7.13 3.72 -5.59
N HIS A 66 -8.18 4.36 -6.11
CA HIS A 66 -9.31 4.79 -5.30
C HIS A 66 -10.01 3.60 -4.63
N ALA A 67 -10.19 2.49 -5.36
CA ALA A 67 -10.73 1.25 -4.81
C ALA A 67 -9.82 0.66 -3.72
N GLN A 68 -8.50 0.63 -3.91
CA GLN A 68 -7.58 0.15 -2.87
C GLN A 68 -7.66 0.93 -1.57
N ASP A 69 -7.92 2.25 -1.64
CA ASP A 69 -7.92 3.12 -0.47
C ASP A 69 -9.27 3.15 0.25
N ARG A 70 -10.36 2.76 -0.43
CA ARG A 70 -11.74 3.05 0.00
C ARG A 70 -12.69 1.85 -0.03
N LEU A 71 -12.25 0.67 -0.45
CA LEU A 71 -13.01 -0.59 -0.41
C LEU A 71 -12.34 -1.57 0.56
#